data_AF-D0S931-F1
#
_entry.id   AF-D0S931-F1
#
_cell.length_a   1.000
_cell.length_b   1.000
_cell.length_c   1.000
_cell.angle_alpha   90.00
_cell.angle_beta   90.00
_cell.angle_gamma   90.00
#
_symmetry.space_group_name_H-M   'P 1'
#
loop_
_entity.id
_entity.type
_entity.pdbx_description
1 polymer ?
#
loop_
_entity_poly.entity_id
_entity_poly.type
_entity_poly.pdbx_seq_one_letter_code
_entity_poly.pdbx_strand_id
1 'polypeptide(L)'
;MLNYQRYLPTSHIKAKSVLILTITLIFTGCASLGGGSVEKRSAKLANGIQKAYAVEPNTALRIAPMIVQSADRYNVDPLLVAAVIRQESSYRNYAVSPAGAIGLTQVIPRYWQQTCPGDLFEEINNINCGTYILANYNQKAESWPKALAYYNVGPTGYHSSWKMKRQGKKYAKQVKAHQENLKDAL
;
A
#
# COMPACT_ATOMS: atom_id res chain seq x y z
N MET A 1 -33.08 10.14 75.63
CA MET A 1 -33.39 11.56 75.41
C MET A 1 -32.21 12.21 74.68
N LEU A 2 -32.50 12.76 73.50
CA LEU A 2 -31.91 13.96 72.86
C LEU A 2 -30.41 14.00 72.48
N ASN A 3 -30.19 13.84 71.17
CA ASN A 3 -29.37 14.63 70.23
C ASN A 3 -28.45 15.75 70.77
N TYR A 4 -27.20 15.78 70.27
CA TYR A 4 -26.64 17.02 69.70
C TYR A 4 -25.60 16.76 68.60
N GLN A 5 -25.89 17.27 67.40
CA GLN A 5 -25.06 17.31 66.18
C GLN A 5 -23.75 18.08 66.36
N ARG A 6 -22.70 17.70 65.59
CA ARG A 6 -21.84 18.68 64.90
C ARG A 6 -20.99 18.10 63.74
N TYR A 7 -21.33 18.58 62.53
CA TYR A 7 -20.50 18.98 61.39
C TYR A 7 -19.52 17.99 60.74
N LEU A 8 -19.93 17.51 59.55
CA LEU A 8 -19.03 17.09 58.47
C LEU A 8 -19.00 18.19 57.39
N PRO A 9 -17.83 18.68 56.92
CA PRO A 9 -17.78 19.58 55.79
C PRO A 9 -18.01 18.80 54.50
N THR A 10 -19.06 19.16 53.76
CA THR A 10 -19.30 18.70 52.40
C THR A 10 -18.33 19.39 51.45
N SER A 11 -17.30 18.68 50.98
CA SER A 11 -16.48 19.13 49.86
C SER A 11 -17.28 19.00 48.56
N HIS A 12 -17.72 20.12 48.00
CA HIS A 12 -18.29 20.18 46.66
C HIS A 12 -17.21 19.84 45.62
N ILE A 13 -17.18 18.58 45.18
CA ILE A 13 -16.43 18.18 43.99
C ILE A 13 -17.21 18.74 42.79
N LYS A 14 -16.72 19.85 42.22
CA LYS A 14 -17.18 20.31 40.90
C LYS A 14 -16.74 19.27 39.88
N ALA A 15 -17.69 18.47 39.38
CA ALA A 15 -17.47 17.60 38.24
C ALA A 15 -17.04 18.48 37.05
N LYS A 16 -15.75 18.44 36.70
CA LYS A 16 -15.27 19.00 35.45
C LYS A 16 -15.80 18.06 34.36
N SER A 17 -16.73 18.56 33.56
CA SER A 17 -17.20 17.89 32.35
C SER A 17 -15.99 17.57 31.47
N VAL A 18 -15.53 16.32 31.50
CA VAL A 18 -14.54 15.82 30.56
C VAL A 18 -15.29 15.61 29.25
N LEU A 19 -15.21 16.59 28.37
CA LEU A 19 -15.62 16.44 26.98
C LEU A 19 -14.64 15.46 26.34
N ILE A 20 -14.99 14.16 26.34
CA ILE A 20 -14.24 13.14 25.61
C ILE A 20 -14.48 13.42 24.13
N LEU A 21 -13.58 14.20 23.53
CA LEU A 21 -13.53 14.40 22.11
C LEU A 21 -13.05 13.07 21.50
N THR A 22 -13.98 12.18 21.19
CA THR A 22 -13.68 10.98 20.40
C THR A 22 -13.29 11.46 19.01
N ILE A 23 -11.99 11.67 18.80
CA ILE A 23 -11.42 11.83 17.47
C ILE A 23 -11.59 10.48 16.79
N THR A 24 -12.71 10.28 16.13
CA THR A 24 -12.82 9.25 15.09
C THR A 24 -11.89 9.68 13.97
N LEU A 25 -10.63 9.27 14.06
CA LEU A 25 -9.76 9.17 12.90
C LEU A 25 -10.47 8.22 11.94
N ILE A 26 -11.21 8.81 10.99
CA ILE A 26 -11.69 8.09 9.83
C ILE A 26 -10.41 7.75 9.06
N PHE A 27 -9.83 6.59 9.38
CA PHE A 27 -8.96 5.92 8.45
C PHE A 27 -9.84 5.66 7.23
N THR A 28 -9.76 6.53 6.24
CA THR A 28 -10.09 6.21 4.85
C THR A 28 -9.07 5.18 4.37
N GLY A 29 -9.07 4.02 5.03
CA GLY A 29 -8.26 2.89 4.69
C GLY A 29 -8.66 2.47 3.29
N CYS A 30 -7.64 2.24 2.46
CA CYS A 30 -7.71 1.72 1.11
C CYS A 30 -8.95 0.85 0.85
N ALA A 31 -9.98 1.48 0.28
CA ALA A 31 -11.34 0.96 0.27
C ALA A 31 -11.59 -0.10 -0.83
N SER A 32 -10.60 -0.37 -1.68
CA SER A 32 -10.80 -1.18 -2.90
C SER A 32 -11.17 -2.64 -2.62
N LEU A 33 -10.71 -3.21 -1.50
CA LEU A 33 -11.07 -4.55 -1.06
C LEU A 33 -12.24 -4.56 -0.05
N GLY A 34 -12.80 -3.40 0.28
CA GLY A 34 -13.80 -3.22 1.34
C GLY A 34 -13.17 -3.22 2.75
N GLY A 35 -13.99 -2.89 3.75
CA GLY A 35 -13.60 -3.02 5.16
C GLY A 35 -13.54 -4.48 5.63
N GLY A 36 -12.81 -4.75 6.72
CA GLY A 36 -12.71 -6.09 7.32
C GLY A 36 -11.29 -6.48 7.72
N SER A 37 -11.12 -7.71 8.21
CA SER A 37 -9.80 -8.22 8.61
C SER A 37 -8.85 -8.31 7.41
N VAL A 38 -7.54 -8.22 7.69
CA VAL A 38 -6.48 -8.46 6.70
C VAL A 38 -6.69 -9.81 6.00
N GLU A 39 -7.07 -10.85 6.77
CA GLU A 39 -7.37 -12.19 6.24
C GLU A 39 -8.42 -12.18 5.12
N LYS A 40 -9.59 -11.57 5.38
CA LYS A 40 -10.69 -11.51 4.40
C LYS A 40 -10.30 -10.74 3.14
N ARG A 41 -9.64 -9.59 3.33
CA ARG A 41 -9.15 -8.75 2.22
C ARG A 41 -8.10 -9.50 1.40
N SER A 42 -7.19 -10.22 2.05
CA SER A 42 -6.13 -11.00 1.40
C SER A 42 -6.71 -12.18 0.61
N ALA A 43 -7.68 -12.90 1.17
CA ALA A 43 -8.36 -13.98 0.45
C ALA A 43 -9.11 -13.46 -0.79
N LYS A 44 -9.81 -12.32 -0.66
CA LYS A 44 -10.48 -11.66 -1.78
C LYS A 44 -9.48 -11.24 -2.87
N LEU A 45 -8.38 -10.59 -2.48
CA LEU A 45 -7.32 -10.19 -3.42
C LEU A 45 -6.68 -11.41 -4.10
N ALA A 46 -6.34 -12.46 -3.36
CA ALA A 46 -5.77 -13.68 -3.91
C ALA A 46 -6.70 -14.32 -4.95
N ASN A 47 -8.01 -14.37 -4.69
CA ASN A 47 -9.00 -14.87 -5.63
C ASN A 47 -9.07 -14.01 -6.91
N GLY A 48 -9.08 -12.69 -6.78
CA GLY A 48 -9.04 -11.77 -7.93
C GLY A 48 -7.78 -11.93 -8.77
N ILE A 49 -6.61 -12.06 -8.14
CA ILE A 49 -5.33 -12.27 -8.84
C ILE A 49 -5.35 -13.57 -9.65
N GLN A 50 -5.88 -14.65 -9.07
CA GLN A 50 -6.05 -15.94 -9.75
C GLN A 50 -6.98 -15.81 -10.95
N LYS A 51 -8.17 -15.22 -10.76
CA LYS A 51 -9.17 -15.06 -11.83
C LYS A 51 -8.71 -14.16 -12.97
N ALA A 52 -8.10 -13.02 -12.65
CA ALA A 52 -7.71 -12.02 -13.66
C ALA A 52 -6.49 -12.45 -14.49
N TYR A 53 -5.56 -13.23 -13.89
CA TYR A 53 -4.23 -13.45 -14.48
C TYR A 53 -3.78 -14.91 -14.51
N ALA A 54 -4.61 -15.86 -14.08
CA ALA A 54 -4.26 -17.28 -13.98
C ALA A 54 -2.97 -17.53 -13.19
N VAL A 55 -2.73 -16.73 -12.14
CA VAL A 55 -1.61 -16.93 -11.21
C VAL A 55 -1.90 -18.15 -10.36
N GLU A 56 -0.90 -18.99 -10.14
CA GLU A 56 -0.99 -20.19 -9.29
C GLU A 56 -1.59 -19.86 -7.90
N PRO A 57 -2.55 -20.64 -7.40
CA PRO A 57 -3.20 -20.38 -6.11
C PRO A 57 -2.22 -20.21 -4.96
N ASN A 58 -1.18 -21.05 -4.88
CA ASN A 58 -0.14 -20.98 -3.85
C ASN A 58 0.63 -19.65 -3.89
N THR A 59 0.91 -19.13 -5.09
CA THR A 59 1.57 -17.84 -5.24
C THR A 59 0.64 -16.71 -4.82
N ALA A 60 -0.61 -16.70 -5.30
CA ALA A 60 -1.58 -15.66 -4.97
C ALA A 60 -1.88 -15.59 -3.47
N LEU A 61 -2.09 -16.74 -2.82
CA LEU A 61 -2.35 -16.85 -1.37
C LEU A 61 -1.18 -16.37 -0.53
N ARG A 62 0.06 -16.62 -0.98
CA ARG A 62 1.27 -16.22 -0.27
C ARG A 62 1.52 -14.72 -0.33
N ILE A 63 1.36 -14.09 -1.49
CA ILE A 63 1.71 -12.68 -1.67
C ILE A 63 0.57 -11.72 -1.31
N ALA A 64 -0.70 -12.11 -1.45
CA ALA A 64 -1.84 -11.24 -1.17
C ALA A 64 -1.81 -10.62 0.25
N PRO A 65 -1.53 -11.36 1.33
CA PRO A 65 -1.42 -10.76 2.66
C PRO A 65 -0.26 -9.78 2.78
N MET A 66 0.86 -10.02 2.08
CA MET A 66 2.00 -9.10 2.05
C MET A 66 1.65 -7.80 1.32
N ILE A 67 0.89 -7.90 0.21
CA ILE A 67 0.37 -6.77 -0.54
C ILE A 67 -0.58 -5.94 0.33
N VAL A 68 -1.58 -6.57 0.96
CA VAL A 68 -2.56 -5.87 1.80
C VAL A 68 -1.88 -5.16 2.98
N GLN A 69 -0.96 -5.84 3.67
CA GLN A 69 -0.26 -5.24 4.81
C GLN A 69 0.65 -4.07 4.39
N SER A 70 1.37 -4.21 3.28
CA SER A 70 2.23 -3.14 2.78
C SER A 70 1.41 -1.95 2.27
N ALA A 71 0.31 -2.22 1.58
CA ALA A 71 -0.67 -1.25 1.13
C ALA A 71 -1.24 -0.42 2.30
N ASP A 72 -1.68 -1.10 3.36
CA ASP A 72 -2.18 -0.45 4.58
C ASP A 72 -1.07 0.41 5.24
N ARG A 73 0.15 -0.14 5.36
CA ARG A 73 1.28 0.56 5.99
C ARG A 73 1.63 1.88 5.31
N TYR A 74 1.59 1.92 3.99
CA TYR A 74 2.00 3.10 3.22
C TYR A 74 0.83 3.88 2.62
N ASN A 75 -0.41 3.54 3.02
CA ASN A 75 -1.63 4.16 2.51
C ASN A 75 -1.72 4.15 0.96
N VAL A 76 -1.46 2.99 0.36
CA VAL A 76 -1.53 2.76 -1.09
C VAL A 76 -2.61 1.73 -1.38
N ASP A 77 -3.42 1.93 -2.41
CA ASP A 77 -4.45 0.96 -2.80
C ASP A 77 -3.84 -0.44 -3.06
N PRO A 78 -4.28 -1.52 -2.37
CA PRO A 78 -3.75 -2.86 -2.59
C PRO A 78 -3.97 -3.37 -4.03
N LEU A 79 -5.02 -2.93 -4.73
CA LEU A 79 -5.20 -3.26 -6.15
C LEU A 79 -4.16 -2.56 -7.03
N LEU A 80 -3.74 -1.35 -6.65
CA LEU A 80 -2.67 -0.65 -7.35
C LEU A 80 -1.33 -1.38 -7.16
N VAL A 81 -1.02 -1.83 -5.94
CA VAL A 81 0.20 -2.60 -5.67
C VAL A 81 0.21 -3.91 -6.46
N ALA A 82 -0.90 -4.66 -6.44
CA ALA A 82 -1.04 -5.89 -7.22
C ALA A 82 -0.92 -5.64 -8.74
N ALA A 83 -1.50 -4.54 -9.24
CA ALA A 83 -1.39 -4.14 -10.64
C ALA A 83 0.05 -3.79 -11.05
N VAL A 84 0.83 -3.15 -10.16
CA VAL A 84 2.26 -2.90 -10.37
C VAL A 84 3.02 -4.22 -10.42
N ILE A 85 2.79 -5.15 -9.49
CA ILE A 85 3.45 -6.47 -9.51
C ILE A 85 3.16 -7.21 -10.82
N ARG A 86 1.91 -7.15 -11.30
CA ARG A 86 1.53 -7.72 -12.60
C ARG A 86 2.36 -7.12 -13.74
N GLN A 87 2.47 -5.79 -13.78
CA GLN A 87 3.21 -5.08 -14.81
C GLN A 87 4.72 -5.34 -14.76
N GLU A 88 5.28 -5.45 -13.56
CA GLU A 88 6.73 -5.53 -13.35
C GLU A 88 7.28 -6.94 -13.57
N SER A 89 6.65 -7.95 -12.98
CA SER A 89 7.20 -9.31 -12.98
C SER A 89 6.24 -10.37 -13.51
N SER A 90 4.96 -10.01 -13.72
CA SER A 90 3.88 -10.98 -13.89
C SER A 90 3.82 -11.98 -12.74
N TYR A 91 4.02 -11.49 -11.50
CA TYR A 91 4.03 -12.28 -10.26
C TYR A 91 5.16 -13.32 -10.14
N ARG A 92 6.28 -13.11 -10.84
CA ARG A 92 7.49 -13.95 -10.74
C ARG A 92 8.44 -13.38 -9.70
N ASN A 93 8.56 -14.03 -8.54
CA ASN A 93 9.31 -13.55 -7.39
C ASN A 93 10.84 -13.55 -7.57
N TYR A 94 11.38 -14.38 -8.47
CA TYR A 94 12.81 -14.42 -8.79
C TYR A 94 13.18 -13.67 -10.07
N ALA A 95 12.29 -12.83 -10.60
CA ALA A 95 12.56 -12.08 -11.83
C ALA A 95 13.72 -11.08 -11.65
N VAL A 96 14.68 -11.11 -12.57
CA VAL A 96 15.77 -10.13 -12.64
C VAL A 96 15.81 -9.53 -14.04
N SER A 97 15.75 -8.20 -14.14
CA SER A 97 15.84 -7.50 -15.43
C SER A 97 17.30 -7.27 -15.85
N PRO A 98 17.57 -7.00 -17.13
CA PRO A 98 18.90 -6.60 -17.60
C PRO A 98 19.44 -5.32 -16.93
N ALA A 99 18.56 -4.47 -16.39
CA ALA A 99 18.93 -3.27 -15.66
C ALA A 99 19.25 -3.52 -14.18
N GLY A 100 19.15 -4.77 -13.72
CA GLY A 100 19.36 -5.18 -12.33
C GLY A 100 18.16 -4.94 -11.42
N ALA A 101 16.95 -4.86 -11.98
CA ALA A 101 15.71 -4.78 -11.20
C ALA A 101 15.33 -6.17 -10.67
N ILE A 102 14.90 -6.28 -9.40
CA ILE A 102 14.72 -7.56 -8.71
C ILE A 102 13.28 -7.76 -8.23
N GLY A 103 12.79 -8.97 -8.40
CA GLY A 103 11.62 -9.53 -7.72
C GLY A 103 10.27 -9.01 -8.19
N LEU A 104 9.26 -9.19 -7.34
CA LEU A 104 7.85 -8.96 -7.68
C LEU A 104 7.55 -7.54 -8.20
N THR A 105 8.20 -6.54 -7.61
CA THR A 105 8.02 -5.12 -7.91
C THR A 105 9.20 -4.51 -8.67
N GLN A 106 10.19 -5.33 -9.07
CA GLN A 106 11.35 -4.90 -9.87
C GLN A 106 12.07 -3.69 -9.26
N VAL A 107 12.37 -3.76 -7.97
CA VAL A 107 13.19 -2.74 -7.28
C VAL A 107 14.63 -2.81 -7.79
N ILE A 108 15.23 -1.67 -8.11
CA ILE A 108 16.63 -1.59 -8.51
C ILE A 108 17.48 -1.27 -7.27
N PRO A 109 18.33 -2.20 -6.78
CA PRO A 109 19.07 -2.03 -5.52
C PRO A 109 19.95 -0.78 -5.49
N ARG A 110 20.62 -0.44 -6.60
CA ARG A 110 21.54 0.70 -6.66
C ARG A 110 20.91 2.04 -6.26
N TYR A 111 19.58 2.16 -6.34
CA TYR A 111 18.84 3.37 -5.97
C TYR A 111 18.16 3.28 -4.61
N TRP A 112 17.87 2.07 -4.12
CA TRP A 112 16.93 1.87 -3.01
C TRP A 112 17.45 1.01 -1.87
N GLN A 113 18.62 0.36 -2.00
CA GLN A 113 19.13 -0.59 -0.99
C GLN A 113 19.28 0.04 0.41
N GLN A 114 19.64 1.33 0.49
CA GLN A 114 19.77 2.03 1.77
C GLN A 114 18.40 2.25 2.44
N THR A 115 17.36 2.48 1.64
CA THR A 115 15.99 2.71 2.14
C THR A 115 15.24 1.39 2.37
N CYS A 116 15.55 0.38 1.58
CA CYS A 116 14.97 -0.95 1.62
C CYS A 116 16.06 -1.98 1.95
N PRO A 117 16.52 -2.05 3.21
CA PRO A 117 17.50 -3.03 3.62
C PRO A 117 16.90 -4.45 3.58
N GLY A 118 17.77 -5.45 3.42
CA GLY A 118 17.38 -6.86 3.31
C GLY A 118 17.51 -7.40 1.89
N ASP A 119 17.25 -8.70 1.76
CA ASP A 119 17.26 -9.39 0.48
C ASP A 119 15.98 -9.05 -0.31
N LEU A 120 16.12 -8.55 -1.54
CA LEU A 120 15.01 -8.19 -2.42
C LEU A 120 14.44 -9.38 -3.21
N PHE A 121 15.03 -10.59 -3.10
CA PHE A 121 14.40 -11.83 -3.53
C PHE A 121 13.34 -12.32 -2.52
N GLU A 122 13.46 -11.92 -1.26
CA GLU A 122 12.43 -12.16 -0.25
C GLU A 122 11.20 -11.31 -0.57
N GLU A 123 10.07 -11.98 -0.79
CA GLU A 123 8.86 -11.34 -1.32
C GLU A 123 8.33 -10.24 -0.42
N ILE A 124 8.38 -10.44 0.89
CA ILE A 124 7.92 -9.44 1.85
C ILE A 124 8.76 -8.17 1.80
N ASN A 125 10.09 -8.30 1.69
CA ASN A 125 11.00 -7.17 1.56
C ASN A 125 10.76 -6.45 0.23
N ASN A 126 10.60 -7.22 -0.84
CA ASN A 126 10.37 -6.70 -2.18
C ASN A 126 9.05 -5.92 -2.29
N ILE A 127 7.94 -6.53 -1.85
CA ILE A 127 6.61 -5.91 -1.89
C ILE A 127 6.60 -4.68 -0.99
N ASN A 128 7.10 -4.78 0.24
CA ASN A 128 7.15 -3.64 1.17
C ASN A 128 7.98 -2.48 0.57
N CYS A 129 9.13 -2.77 -0.04
CA CYS A 129 9.95 -1.76 -0.70
C CYS A 129 9.24 -1.14 -1.90
N GLY A 130 8.69 -1.95 -2.80
CA GLY A 130 7.97 -1.47 -3.98
C GLY A 130 6.77 -0.59 -3.60
N THR A 131 6.01 -0.97 -2.58
CA THR A 131 4.90 -0.14 -2.07
C THR A 131 5.38 1.15 -1.43
N TYR A 132 6.48 1.12 -0.65
CA TYR A 132 7.09 2.34 -0.11
C TYR A 132 7.50 3.31 -1.23
N ILE A 133 8.16 2.81 -2.29
CA ILE A 133 8.60 3.63 -3.42
C ILE A 133 7.40 4.27 -4.12
N LEU A 134 6.31 3.52 -4.35
CA LEU A 134 5.06 4.06 -4.91
C LEU A 134 4.50 5.19 -4.06
N ALA A 135 4.42 5.00 -2.74
CA ALA A 135 3.93 6.02 -1.81
C ALA A 135 4.84 7.27 -1.82
N ASN A 136 6.16 7.08 -1.78
CA ASN A 136 7.14 8.16 -1.84
C ASN A 136 7.02 8.97 -3.14
N TYR A 137 6.85 8.30 -4.28
CA TYR A 137 6.63 8.98 -5.55
C TYR A 137 5.28 9.67 -5.62
N ASN A 138 4.22 9.10 -5.05
CA ASN A 138 2.93 9.78 -5.00
C ASN A 138 2.98 11.04 -4.13
N GLN A 139 3.68 11.00 -3.00
CA GLN A 139 3.90 12.19 -2.17
C GLN A 139 4.62 13.30 -2.94
N LYS A 140 5.66 12.96 -3.72
CA LYS A 140 6.42 13.93 -4.53
C LYS A 140 5.66 14.42 -5.77
N ALA A 141 4.81 13.57 -6.33
CA ALA A 141 4.14 13.84 -7.59
C ALA A 141 2.74 14.46 -7.42
N GLU A 142 2.12 14.27 -6.25
CA GLU A 142 0.73 14.61 -5.91
C GLU A 142 -0.28 14.05 -6.91
N SER A 143 0.05 12.92 -7.54
CA SER A 143 -0.72 12.35 -8.64
C SER A 143 -0.29 10.91 -8.91
N TRP A 144 -1.20 9.96 -8.71
CA TRP A 144 -0.95 8.54 -8.98
C TRP A 144 -0.46 8.26 -10.41
N PRO A 145 -1.05 8.82 -11.49
CA PRO A 145 -0.51 8.64 -12.83
C PRO A 145 0.94 9.10 -12.99
N LYS A 146 1.33 10.20 -12.35
CA LYS A 146 2.70 10.73 -12.40
C LYS A 146 3.64 9.94 -11.49
N ALA A 147 3.16 9.44 -10.36
CA ALA A 147 3.90 8.55 -9.47
C ALA A 147 4.26 7.23 -10.17
N LEU A 148 3.31 6.63 -10.89
CA LEU A 148 3.57 5.45 -11.73
C LEU A 148 4.55 5.75 -12.85
N ALA A 149 4.47 6.93 -13.46
CA ALA A 149 5.46 7.33 -14.44
C ALA A 149 6.86 7.46 -13.80
N TYR A 150 6.97 8.02 -12.59
CA TYR A 150 8.21 8.07 -11.82
C TYR A 150 8.72 6.67 -11.44
N TYR A 151 7.82 5.74 -11.14
CA TYR A 151 8.18 4.35 -10.86
C TYR A 151 8.93 3.71 -12.04
N ASN A 152 8.44 3.96 -13.26
CA ASN A 152 9.02 3.36 -14.46
C ASN A 152 10.30 4.03 -14.95
N VAL A 153 10.36 5.37 -14.99
CA VAL A 153 11.47 6.10 -15.62
C VAL A 153 12.31 6.93 -14.64
N GLY A 154 11.96 6.92 -13.35
CA GLY A 154 12.52 7.82 -12.35
C GLY A 154 12.03 9.28 -12.53
N PRO A 155 12.05 10.10 -11.45
CA PRO A 155 11.70 11.52 -11.55
C PRO A 155 12.58 12.29 -12.53
N THR A 156 13.90 12.06 -12.50
CA THR A 156 14.86 12.69 -13.42
C THR A 156 14.58 12.28 -14.87
N GLY A 157 14.34 10.99 -15.12
CA GLY A 157 14.02 10.51 -16.47
C GLY A 157 12.70 11.10 -16.98
N TYR A 158 11.66 11.20 -16.15
CA TYR A 158 10.39 11.80 -16.54
C TYR A 158 10.52 13.26 -17.03
N HIS A 159 11.47 14.01 -16.47
CA HIS A 159 11.70 15.41 -16.81
C HIS A 159 12.81 15.64 -17.84
N SER A 160 13.60 14.62 -18.18
CA SER A 160 14.74 14.77 -19.09
C SER A 160 14.37 14.93 -20.55
N SER A 161 13.29 14.28 -21.01
CA SER A 161 12.87 14.35 -22.41
C SER A 161 11.40 13.98 -22.61
N TRP A 162 10.85 14.40 -23.76
CA TRP A 162 9.51 14.01 -24.18
C TRP A 162 9.34 12.49 -24.31
N LYS A 163 10.37 11.79 -24.81
CA LYS A 163 10.36 10.33 -24.98
C LYS A 163 10.16 9.61 -23.65
N MET A 164 10.93 9.98 -22.63
CA MET A 164 10.83 9.37 -21.30
C MET A 164 9.51 9.70 -20.61
N LYS A 165 9.04 10.95 -20.72
CA LYS A 165 7.71 11.35 -20.24
C LYS A 165 6.59 10.51 -20.88
N ARG A 166 6.65 10.30 -22.20
CA ARG A 166 5.68 9.45 -22.94
C ARG A 166 5.74 8.00 -22.48
N GLN A 167 6.94 7.46 -22.27
CA GLN A 167 7.13 6.10 -21.77
C GLN A 167 6.52 5.92 -20.37
N GLY A 168 6.82 6.80 -19.43
CA GLY A 168 6.23 6.75 -18.08
C GLY A 168 4.71 6.88 -18.09
N LYS A 169 4.14 7.74 -18.95
CA LYS A 169 2.67 7.84 -19.12
C LYS A 169 2.07 6.55 -19.70
N LYS A 170 2.75 5.91 -20.65
CA LYS A 170 2.30 4.62 -21.21
C LYS A 170 2.28 3.54 -20.12
N TYR A 171 3.34 3.47 -19.31
CA TYR A 171 3.41 2.55 -18.17
C TYR A 171 2.25 2.79 -17.18
N ALA A 172 1.99 4.05 -16.80
CA ALA A 172 0.89 4.38 -15.89
C ALA A 172 -0.47 3.92 -16.43
N LYS A 173 -0.71 4.05 -17.74
CA LYS A 173 -1.93 3.55 -18.40
C LYS A 173 -2.02 2.01 -18.33
N GLN A 174 -0.90 1.30 -18.51
CA GLN A 174 -0.87 -0.17 -18.44
C GLN A 174 -1.17 -0.66 -17.01
N VAL A 175 -0.55 -0.07 -16.00
CA VAL A 175 -0.85 -0.38 -14.60
C VAL A 175 -2.31 -0.10 -14.28
N LYS A 176 -2.87 1.03 -14.74
CA LYS A 176 -4.29 1.34 -14.52
C LYS A 176 -5.20 0.29 -15.16
N ALA A 177 -4.87 -0.19 -16.36
CA ALA A 177 -5.63 -1.27 -17.00
C ALA A 177 -5.59 -2.57 -16.18
N HIS A 178 -4.42 -2.95 -15.65
CA HIS A 178 -4.32 -4.09 -14.73
C HIS A 178 -5.12 -3.89 -13.43
N GLN A 179 -5.15 -2.66 -12.91
CA GLN A 179 -5.93 -2.35 -11.71
C GLN A 179 -7.44 -2.53 -11.96
N GLU A 180 -7.97 -2.04 -13.09
CA GLU A 180 -9.38 -2.24 -13.45
C GLU A 180 -9.70 -3.71 -13.73
N ASN A 181 -8.87 -4.41 -14.52
CA ASN A 181 -9.05 -5.85 -14.77
C ASN A 181 -9.09 -6.66 -13.48
N LEU A 182 -8.23 -6.30 -12.51
CA LEU A 182 -8.23 -6.95 -11.21
C LEU A 182 -9.50 -6.62 -10.43
N LYS A 183 -9.95 -5.36 -10.43
CA LYS A 183 -11.18 -4.92 -9.78
C LYS A 183 -12.41 -5.66 -10.32
N ASP A 184 -12.49 -5.86 -11.63
CA ASP A 184 -13.59 -6.57 -12.30
C ASP A 184 -13.62 -8.08 -11.96
N ALA A 185 -12.49 -8.64 -11.51
CA ALA A 185 -12.37 -10.05 -11.16
C ALA A 185 -12.70 -10.37 -9.68
N LEU A 186 -12.89 -9.35 -8.84
CA LEU A 186 -13.17 -9.48 -7.39
C LEU A 186 -14.66 -9.70 -7.08
#